data_AF-A0A561T4A4-F1
#
_entry.id   AF-A0A561T4A4-F1
#
_cell.length_a   1.000
_cell.length_b   1.000
_cell.length_c   1.000
_cell.angle_alpha   90.00
_cell.angle_beta   90.00
_cell.angle_gamma   90.00
#
_symmetry.space_group_name_H-M   'P 1'
#
loop_
_entity.id
_entity.type
_entity.pdbx_description
1 polymer ?
#
loop_
_entity_poly.entity_id
_entity_poly.type
_entity_poly.pdbx_seq_one_letter_code
_entity_poly.pdbx_strand_id
1 'polypeptide(L)'
;MTADQLSSTYNVKLNASAPDIDVMMYRPLQEQLLFARNGWLADLTDLVSGDAEYDWADVQEGARERVTTEGRVFGVPIITERPTPTGAG
;
A
#
# COMPACT_ATOMS: atom_id res chain seq x y z
N MET A 1 -14.54 -3.22 16.03
CA MET A 1 -14.32 -2.00 15.21
C MET A 1 -14.66 -2.38 13.78
N THR A 2 -15.61 -1.71 13.14
CA THR A 2 -16.04 -2.03 11.78
C THR A 2 -15.19 -1.28 10.76
N ALA A 3 -15.11 -1.79 9.51
CA ALA A 3 -14.31 -1.19 8.43
C ALA A 3 -14.64 0.30 8.21
N ASP A 4 -15.89 0.68 8.45
CA ASP A 4 -16.38 2.06 8.28
C ASP A 4 -15.80 3.04 9.31
N GLN A 5 -15.58 2.60 10.56
CA GLN A 5 -14.94 3.45 11.59
C GLN A 5 -13.45 3.65 11.30
N LEU A 6 -12.80 2.65 10.70
CA LEU A 6 -11.39 2.74 10.31
C LEU A 6 -11.22 3.68 9.10
N SER A 7 -12.08 3.54 8.10
CA SER A 7 -12.07 4.38 6.91
C SER A 7 -12.42 5.84 7.22
N SER A 8 -13.37 6.10 8.14
CA SER A 8 -13.66 7.49 8.57
C SER A 8 -12.51 8.11 9.35
N THR A 9 -11.81 7.33 10.19
CA THR A 9 -10.62 7.80 10.93
C THR A 9 -9.45 8.11 9.98
N TYR A 10 -9.23 7.29 8.95
CA TYR A 10 -8.23 7.57 7.91
C TYR A 10 -8.61 8.82 7.09
N ASN A 11 -9.86 8.95 6.66
CA ASN A 11 -10.32 10.13 5.93
C ASN A 11 -10.12 11.43 6.71
N VAL A 12 -10.37 11.44 8.03
CA VAL A 12 -10.14 12.62 8.87
C VAL A 12 -8.64 12.94 8.99
N LYS A 13 -7.79 11.92 9.19
CA LYS A 13 -6.35 12.10 9.34
C LYS A 13 -5.64 12.48 8.04
N LEU A 14 -6.13 11.99 6.89
CA LEU A 14 -5.56 12.26 5.58
C LEU A 14 -6.06 13.59 4.99
N ASN A 15 -7.33 13.97 5.19
CA ASN A 15 -7.82 15.30 4.82
C ASN A 15 -7.22 16.43 5.66
N ALA A 16 -6.72 16.11 6.86
CA ALA A 16 -6.06 17.11 7.70
C ALA A 16 -4.73 17.61 7.11
N SER A 17 -4.17 16.96 6.07
CA SER A 17 -2.78 17.21 5.62
C SER A 17 -1.86 17.41 6.81
N ALA A 18 -1.97 16.55 7.83
CA ALA A 18 -1.11 16.65 9.00
C ALA A 18 0.30 16.34 8.50
N PRO A 19 1.23 17.31 8.49
CA PRO A 19 2.60 17.12 7.99
C PRO A 19 3.42 16.16 8.87
N ASP A 20 2.77 15.49 9.83
CA ASP A 20 3.37 14.71 10.91
C ASP A 20 3.26 13.19 10.66
N ILE A 21 2.72 12.75 9.52
CA ILE A 21 2.61 11.33 9.16
C ILE A 21 3.52 11.04 7.98
N ASP A 22 4.74 10.57 8.27
CA ASP A 22 5.75 10.22 7.25
C ASP A 22 5.47 8.87 6.57
N VAL A 23 4.96 7.90 7.33
CA VAL A 23 4.69 6.53 6.87
C VAL A 23 3.36 6.05 7.42
N MET A 24 2.55 5.41 6.57
CA MET A 24 1.28 4.81 6.96
C MET A 24 1.10 3.43 6.33
N MET A 25 0.34 2.57 7.01
CA MET A 25 -0.16 1.33 6.41
C MET A 25 -1.52 1.60 5.76
N TYR A 26 -1.73 1.11 4.54
CA TYR A 26 -2.99 1.21 3.81
C TYR A 26 -3.36 -0.13 3.16
N ARG A 27 -4.62 -0.30 2.77
CA ARG A 27 -5.06 -1.49 2.02
C ARG A 27 -5.14 -1.18 0.52
N PRO A 28 -4.33 -1.85 -0.33
CA PRO A 28 -4.14 -1.41 -1.70
C PRO A 28 -5.41 -1.36 -2.56
N LEU A 29 -6.28 -2.38 -2.44
CA LEU A 29 -7.47 -2.52 -3.29
C LEU A 29 -8.57 -1.46 -3.09
N GLN A 30 -8.64 -0.82 -1.91
CA GLN A 30 -9.70 0.17 -1.63
C GLN A 30 -9.18 1.62 -1.61
N GLU A 31 -7.88 1.83 -1.39
CA GLU A 31 -7.34 3.14 -1.05
C GLU A 31 -6.32 3.68 -2.06
N GLN A 32 -5.67 2.80 -2.84
CA GLN A 32 -4.57 3.21 -3.70
C GLN A 32 -5.00 4.09 -4.87
N LEU A 33 -6.13 3.78 -5.52
CA LEU A 33 -6.64 4.56 -6.66
C LEU A 33 -7.12 5.96 -6.24
N LEU A 34 -7.60 6.10 -4.99
CA LEU A 34 -8.08 7.36 -4.44
C LEU A 34 -6.90 8.26 -3.99
N PHE A 35 -5.88 7.68 -3.35
CA PHE A 35 -4.74 8.44 -2.83
C PHE A 35 -3.67 8.76 -3.87
N ALA A 36 -3.45 7.87 -4.86
CA ALA A 36 -2.56 8.17 -5.98
C ALA A 36 -3.10 9.33 -6.83
N ARG A 37 -4.42 9.39 -7.06
CA ARG A 37 -5.08 10.48 -7.80
C ARG A 37 -5.06 11.82 -7.06
N ASN A 38 -5.04 11.81 -5.73
CA ASN A 38 -4.99 13.02 -4.91
C ASN A 38 -3.55 13.47 -4.56
N GLY A 39 -2.53 12.72 -5.00
CA GLY A 39 -1.12 13.05 -4.76
C GLY A 39 -0.65 12.84 -3.31
N TRP A 40 -1.36 12.01 -2.53
CA TRP A 40 -1.06 11.79 -1.11
C TRP A 40 -0.06 10.65 -0.86
N LEU A 41 0.29 9.88 -1.88
CA LEU A 41 1.31 8.85 -1.81
C LEU A 41 2.54 9.28 -2.61
N ALA A 42 3.70 9.17 -1.99
CA ALA A 42 4.97 9.35 -2.66
C ALA A 42 5.20 8.24 -3.70
N ASP A 43 5.83 8.60 -4.80
CA ASP A 43 6.33 7.64 -5.77
C ASP A 43 7.60 6.99 -5.22
N LEU A 44 7.57 5.67 -5.05
CA LEU A 44 8.67 4.89 -4.50
C LEU A 44 9.42 4.11 -5.59
N THR A 45 9.10 4.32 -6.88
CA THR A 45 9.62 3.52 -7.99
C THR A 45 11.15 3.51 -8.02
N ASP A 46 11.78 4.67 -7.85
CA ASP A 46 13.24 4.78 -7.84
C ASP A 46 13.87 4.11 -6.62
N LEU A 47 13.18 4.13 -5.47
CA LEU A 47 13.65 3.51 -4.23
C LEU A 47 13.64 1.99 -4.33
N VAL A 48 12.59 1.41 -4.92
CA VAL A 48 12.50 -0.06 -5.05
C VAL A 48 13.29 -0.63 -6.23
N SER A 49 13.70 0.20 -7.19
CA SER A 49 14.46 -0.25 -8.37
C SER A 49 15.94 0.14 -8.34
N GLY A 50 16.32 1.16 -7.56
CA GLY A 50 17.68 1.70 -7.51
C GLY A 50 18.47 1.32 -6.26
N ASP A 51 17.85 0.74 -5.24
CA ASP A 51 18.53 0.37 -3.99
C ASP A 51 19.09 -1.05 -4.06
N ALA A 52 20.42 -1.17 -4.06
CA ALA A 52 21.11 -2.45 -4.13
C ALA A 52 20.99 -3.29 -2.85
N GLU A 53 20.61 -2.68 -1.72
CA GLU A 53 20.36 -3.37 -0.45
C GLU A 53 18.92 -3.87 -0.34
N TYR A 54 18.02 -3.44 -1.23
CA TYR A 54 16.62 -3.82 -1.24
C TYR A 54 16.24 -4.59 -2.51
N ASP A 55 16.19 -5.92 -2.40
CA ASP A 55 15.79 -6.77 -3.52
C ASP A 55 14.26 -6.78 -3.72
N TRP A 56 13.77 -5.89 -4.58
CA TRP A 56 12.35 -5.85 -4.93
C TRP A 56 11.85 -7.15 -5.58
N ALA A 57 12.72 -7.93 -6.22
CA ALA A 57 12.32 -9.18 -6.84
C ALA A 57 11.97 -10.27 -5.80
N ASP A 58 12.47 -10.15 -4.55
CA ASP A 58 12.12 -11.04 -3.44
C ASP A 58 10.68 -10.86 -2.95
N VAL A 59 10.02 -9.75 -3.29
CA VAL A 59 8.61 -9.54 -2.98
C VAL A 59 7.73 -10.32 -3.96
N GLN A 60 6.75 -11.06 -3.43
CA GLN A 60 5.82 -11.84 -4.25
C GLN A 60 5.16 -10.97 -5.33
N GLU A 61 5.14 -11.44 -6.58
CA GLU A 61 4.61 -10.71 -7.75
C GLU A 61 3.21 -10.13 -7.50
N GLY A 62 2.26 -10.95 -7.03
CA GLY A 62 0.91 -10.48 -6.74
C GLY A 62 0.83 -9.43 -5.61
N ALA A 63 1.82 -9.36 -4.72
CA ALA A 63 1.91 -8.29 -3.72
C ALA A 63 2.47 -6.99 -4.34
N ARG A 64 3.47 -7.11 -5.23
CA ARG A 64 4.02 -5.99 -6.00
C ARG A 64 2.98 -5.34 -6.92
N GLU A 65 2.21 -6.16 -7.64
CA GLU A 65 1.12 -5.69 -8.50
C GLU A 65 0.08 -4.90 -7.72
N ARG A 66 -0.27 -5.34 -6.51
CA ARG A 66 -1.26 -4.67 -5.67
C ARG A 66 -0.84 -3.28 -5.22
N VAL A 67 0.46 -3.00 -5.16
CA VAL A 67 0.98 -1.68 -4.79
C VAL A 67 1.46 -0.86 -5.99
N THR A 68 1.25 -1.36 -7.21
CA THR A 68 1.67 -0.72 -8.45
C THR A 68 0.46 -0.22 -9.22
N THR A 69 0.45 1.07 -9.58
CA THR A 69 -0.61 1.67 -10.40
C THR A 69 0.04 2.44 -11.54
N GLU A 70 -0.37 2.19 -12.79
CA GLU A 70 0.18 2.84 -13.99
C GLU A 70 1.71 2.76 -14.09
N GLY A 71 2.29 1.63 -13.64
CA GLY A 71 3.73 1.39 -13.66
C GLY A 71 4.52 2.07 -12.53
N ARG A 72 3.85 2.75 -11.60
CA ARG A 72 4.47 3.43 -10.46
C ARG A 72 4.16 2.71 -9.16
N VAL A 73 5.15 2.63 -8.27
CA VAL A 73 5.04 1.95 -6.97
C VAL A 73 4.71 2.97 -5.89
N PHE A 74 3.64 2.72 -5.14
CA PHE A 74 3.15 3.64 -4.09
C PHE A 74 3.18 3.03 -2.68
N GLY A 75 3.86 1.91 -2.49
CA GLY A 75 3.99 1.28 -1.18
C GLY A 75 4.86 0.03 -1.19
N VAL A 76 5.31 -0.37 -0.01
CA VAL A 76 6.06 -1.60 0.22
C VAL A 76 5.16 -2.62 0.94
N PRO A 77 4.93 -3.82 0.39
CA PRO A 77 4.11 -4.84 1.05
C PRO A 77 4.79 -5.39 2.31
N ILE A 78 4.14 -5.22 3.48
CA ILE A 78 4.67 -5.72 4.77
C ILE A 78 3.95 -7.01 5.21
N ILE A 79 2.66 -7.13 4.95
CA ILE A 79 1.85 -8.29 5.33
C ILE A 79 1.09 -8.78 4.10
N THR A 80 1.31 -10.04 3.73
CA THR A 80 0.49 -10.74 2.75
C THR A 80 -0.46 -11.67 3.46
N GLU A 81 -1.75 -11.40 3.43
CA GLU A 81 -2.73 -12.39 3.85
C GLU A 81 -2.85 -13.42 2.72
N ARG A 82 -2.27 -14.59 2.90
CA ARG A 82 -2.55 -15.74 2.03
C ARG A 82 -3.89 -16.31 2.49
N PRO A 83 -4.87 -16.57 1.59
CA PRO A 83 -5.91 -17.50 1.93
C PRO A 83 -5.22 -18.80 2.34
N THR A 84 -5.49 -19.27 3.56
CA THR A 84 -5.15 -20.65 3.91
C THR A 84 -5.71 -21.51 2.79
N PRO A 85 -4.94 -22.42 2.16
CA PRO A 85 -5.54 -23.37 1.25
C PRO A 85 -6.58 -24.10 2.08
N THR A 86 -7.87 -23.87 1.78
CA THR A 86 -8.93 -24.67 2.36
C THR A 86 -8.67 -26.07 1.83
N GLY A 87 -7.97 -26.87 2.63
CA GLY A 87 -7.74 -28.26 2.34
C GLY A 87 -9.09 -28.90 2.10
N ALA A 88 -9.31 -29.36 0.88
CA ALA A 88 -10.29 -30.38 0.61
C ALA A 88 -9.90 -31.60 1.45
N GLY A 89 -10.77 -31.95 2.38
CA GLY A 89 -10.77 -33.17 3.18
C GLY A 89 -12.20 -33.50 3.51
#